data_AF-A0A0D2ZY54-F1
#
_entry.id   AF-A0A0D2ZY54-F1
#
_cell.length_a   1.000
_cell.length_b   1.000
_cell.length_c   1.000
_cell.angle_alpha   90.00
_cell.angle_beta   90.00
_cell.angle_gamma   90.00
#
_symmetry.space_group_name_H-M   'P 1'
#
loop_
_entity.id
_entity.type
_entity.pdbx_description
1 polymer ?
#
loop_
_entity_poly.entity_id
_entity_poly.type
_entity_poly.pdbx_seq_one_letter_code
_entity_poly.pdbx_strand_id
1 'polypeptide(L)'
;MKQAEQGNLRVIPIFFNVTPKDVGSPYGSFGCKVYVESQHNPSSLPIWTKALKSAAGNIGLLLKNYRNEMLLIQEILASVKKVLALEPNTHNVPFRQTSPSKNPSEDWSTPLCQKRVPTRIKQLQEMIDFNCDQTQIVGIVGMPGIGKTSLAEEYFERSND
;
A
#
# COMPACT_ATOMS: atom_id res chain seq x y z
N MET A 1 3.83 -18.95 -3.36
CA MET A 1 3.61 -19.12 -4.82
C MET A 1 2.71 -20.29 -5.17
N LYS A 2 2.57 -21.36 -4.35
CA LYS A 2 1.66 -22.49 -4.63
C LYS A 2 0.25 -22.10 -5.08
N GLN A 3 -0.41 -21.16 -4.38
CA GLN A 3 -1.76 -20.68 -4.77
C GLN A 3 -1.77 -19.96 -6.13
N ALA A 4 -0.68 -19.26 -6.47
CA ALA A 4 -0.54 -18.61 -7.76
C ALA A 4 -0.28 -19.62 -8.89
N GLU A 5 0.56 -20.63 -8.63
CA GLU A 5 0.83 -21.75 -9.54
C GLU A 5 -0.43 -22.59 -9.80
N GLN A 6 -1.31 -22.72 -8.79
CA GLN A 6 -2.60 -23.40 -8.89
C GLN A 6 -3.68 -22.55 -9.56
N GLY A 7 -3.41 -21.28 -9.87
CA GLY A 7 -4.38 -20.36 -10.49
C GLY A 7 -5.41 -19.76 -9.53
N ASN A 8 -5.38 -20.13 -8.24
CA ASN A 8 -6.30 -19.62 -7.21
C ASN A 8 -5.99 -18.18 -6.78
N LEU A 9 -4.77 -17.71 -7.03
CA LEU A 9 -4.34 -16.35 -6.70
C LEU A 9 -3.64 -15.71 -7.89
N ARG A 10 -4.15 -14.55 -8.31
CA ARG A 10 -3.47 -13.73 -9.32
C ARG A 10 -2.38 -12.90 -8.65
N VAL A 11 -1.16 -12.97 -9.17
CA VAL A 11 0.00 -12.23 -8.65
C VAL A 11 0.58 -11.38 -9.77
N ILE A 12 0.76 -10.08 -9.50
CA ILE A 12 1.38 -9.13 -10.42
C ILE A 12 2.65 -8.61 -9.73
N PRO A 13 3.84 -9.13 -10.07
CA PRO A 13 5.08 -8.63 -9.50
C PRO A 13 5.38 -7.20 -9.96
N ILE A 14 5.81 -6.35 -9.02
CA ILE A 14 6.26 -4.98 -9.28
C ILE A 14 7.70 -4.86 -8.79
N PHE A 15 8.63 -4.56 -9.69
CA PHE A 15 10.05 -4.40 -9.41
C PHE A 15 10.39 -2.91 -9.34
N PHE A 16 10.38 -2.39 -8.12
CA PHE A 16 10.68 -0.98 -7.82
C PHE A 16 12.13 -0.83 -7.36
N ASN A 17 12.93 -0.10 -8.14
CA ASN A 17 14.37 0.09 -7.90
C ASN A 17 15.18 -1.21 -7.68
N VAL A 18 14.67 -2.33 -8.20
CA VAL A 18 15.31 -3.65 -8.26
C VAL A 18 15.02 -4.26 -9.62
N THR A 19 15.81 -5.22 -10.04
CA THR A 19 15.54 -6.04 -11.22
C THR A 19 15.09 -7.44 -10.81
N PRO A 20 14.40 -8.19 -11.67
CA PRO A 20 14.08 -9.59 -11.40
C PRO A 20 15.33 -10.43 -11.09
N LYS A 21 16.49 -10.10 -11.69
CA LYS A 21 17.76 -10.74 -11.39
C LYS A 21 18.21 -10.51 -9.94
N ASP A 22 18.07 -9.29 -9.44
CA ASP A 22 18.42 -8.94 -8.06
C ASP A 22 17.57 -9.74 -7.06
N VAL A 23 16.29 -9.97 -7.38
CA VAL A 23 15.33 -10.69 -6.52
C VAL A 23 15.49 -12.21 -6.60
N GLY A 24 15.74 -12.76 -7.79
CA GLY A 24 15.87 -14.20 -8.01
C GLY A 24 17.25 -14.77 -7.68
N SER A 25 18.26 -13.91 -7.54
CA SER A 25 19.61 -14.29 -7.18
C SER A 25 19.79 -14.36 -5.65
N PRO A 26 20.42 -15.42 -5.10
CA PRO A 26 20.85 -15.41 -3.71
C PRO A 26 22.05 -14.49 -3.46
N TYR A 27 22.67 -13.97 -4.53
CA TYR A 27 23.82 -13.08 -4.51
C TYR A 27 23.43 -11.62 -4.73
N GLY A 28 24.29 -10.68 -4.31
CA GLY A 28 24.05 -9.25 -4.41
C GLY A 28 23.35 -8.67 -3.18
N SER A 29 23.21 -7.35 -3.12
CA SER A 29 22.73 -6.65 -1.92
C SER A 29 21.34 -7.10 -1.47
N PHE A 30 20.44 -7.43 -2.41
CA PHE A 30 19.11 -7.95 -2.11
C PHE A 30 19.18 -9.36 -1.49
N GLY A 31 19.83 -10.31 -2.16
CA GLY A 31 20.00 -11.67 -1.65
C GLY A 31 20.75 -11.75 -0.31
N CYS A 32 21.78 -10.93 -0.11
CA CYS A 32 22.49 -10.83 1.15
C CYS A 32 21.58 -10.34 2.29
N LYS A 33 20.69 -9.37 2.05
CA LYS A 33 19.70 -8.93 3.04
C LYS A 33 18.71 -10.04 3.39
N VAL A 34 18.23 -10.81 2.39
CA VAL A 34 17.36 -11.97 2.63
C VAL A 34 18.07 -13.02 3.49
N TYR A 35 19.35 -13.28 3.24
CA TYR A 35 20.15 -14.21 4.04
C TYR A 35 20.30 -13.73 5.50
N VAL A 36 20.67 -12.46 5.70
CA VAL A 36 20.80 -11.86 7.04
C VAL A 36 19.47 -11.96 7.80
N GLU A 37 18.36 -11.61 7.15
CA GLU A 37 17.03 -11.69 7.77
C GLU A 37 16.65 -13.12 8.15
N SER A 38 17.07 -14.10 7.34
CA SER A 38 16.81 -15.51 7.61
C SER A 38 17.60 -16.08 8.78
N GLN A 39 18.61 -15.40 9.32
CA GLN A 39 19.40 -15.92 10.46
C GLN A 39 18.56 -16.12 11.72
N HIS A 40 17.49 -15.34 11.88
CA HIS A 40 16.53 -15.51 12.97
C HIS A 40 15.62 -16.74 12.79
N ASN A 41 15.50 -17.25 11.56
CA ASN A 41 14.75 -18.46 11.25
C ASN A 41 15.38 -19.20 10.03
N PRO A 42 16.47 -19.96 10.22
CA PRO A 42 17.19 -20.57 9.11
C PRO A 42 16.34 -21.51 8.25
N SER A 43 15.30 -22.09 8.84
CA SER A 43 14.36 -22.99 8.15
C SER A 43 13.50 -22.29 7.10
N SER A 44 13.34 -20.96 7.18
CA SER A 44 12.56 -20.18 6.21
C SER A 44 13.34 -19.87 4.93
N LEU A 45 14.68 -19.86 4.97
CA LEU A 45 15.53 -19.46 3.86
C LEU A 45 15.24 -20.23 2.56
N PRO A 46 15.10 -21.57 2.55
CA PRO A 46 14.76 -22.31 1.33
C PRO A 46 13.38 -21.95 0.79
N ILE A 47 12.40 -21.70 1.68
CA ILE A 47 11.02 -21.35 1.34
C ILE A 47 10.99 -19.98 0.68
N TRP A 48 11.66 -19.00 1.29
CA TRP A 48 11.75 -17.62 0.78
C TRP A 48 12.53 -17.58 -0.54
N THR A 49 13.68 -18.25 -0.61
CA THR A 49 14.48 -18.32 -1.84
C THR A 49 13.67 -18.91 -2.98
N LYS A 50 12.91 -19.99 -2.74
CA LYS A 50 12.03 -20.58 -3.76
C LYS A 50 10.91 -19.62 -4.17
N ALA A 51 10.29 -18.93 -3.20
CA ALA A 51 9.22 -17.98 -3.48
C ALA A 51 9.70 -16.76 -4.28
N LEU A 52 10.86 -16.19 -3.92
CA LEU A 52 11.47 -15.04 -4.60
C LEU A 52 11.93 -15.40 -6.02
N LYS A 53 12.54 -16.58 -6.21
CA LYS A 53 12.87 -17.10 -7.55
C LYS A 53 11.62 -17.25 -8.43
N SER A 54 10.55 -17.82 -7.87
CA SER A 54 9.27 -17.95 -8.59
C SER A 54 8.69 -16.58 -8.93
N ALA A 55 8.67 -15.62 -7.99
CA ALA A 55 8.21 -14.25 -8.24
C ALA A 55 9.04 -13.53 -9.31
N ALA A 56 10.37 -13.68 -9.27
CA ALA A 56 11.30 -13.10 -10.25
C ALA A 56 11.16 -13.70 -11.67
N GLY A 57 10.73 -14.96 -11.78
CA GLY A 57 10.48 -15.61 -13.07
C GLY A 57 9.17 -15.22 -13.72
N ASN A 58 8.26 -14.54 -13.01
CA ASN A 58 6.98 -14.10 -13.55
C ASN A 58 7.14 -12.79 -14.33
N ILE A 59 6.33 -12.61 -15.39
CA ILE A 59 6.22 -11.35 -16.11
C ILE A 59 5.66 -10.31 -15.12
N GLY A 60 6.46 -9.28 -14.83
CA GLY A 60 6.10 -8.22 -13.89
C GLY A 60 6.42 -6.84 -14.43
N LEU A 61 5.96 -5.82 -13.71
CA LEU A 61 6.16 -4.41 -14.06
C LEU A 61 7.50 -3.94 -13.51
N LEU A 62 8.41 -3.49 -14.38
CA LEU A 62 9.74 -3.04 -14.00
C LEU A 62 9.82 -1.51 -14.10
N LEU A 63 10.14 -0.82 -13.00
CA LEU A 63 10.25 0.65 -12.96
C LEU A 63 11.15 1.20 -14.07
N LYS A 64 12.27 0.53 -14.37
CA LYS A 64 13.23 0.94 -15.41
C LYS A 64 12.63 1.05 -16.82
N ASN A 65 11.47 0.44 -17.07
CA ASN A 65 10.77 0.52 -18.35
C ASN A 65 9.89 1.76 -18.46
N TYR A 66 9.74 2.54 -17.39
CA TYR A 66 8.90 3.73 -17.33
C TYR A 66 9.75 4.98 -17.11
N ARG A 67 9.30 6.10 -17.68
CA ARG A 67 10.02 7.39 -17.53
C ARG A 67 9.93 7.97 -16.13
N ASN A 68 8.84 7.70 -15.42
CA ASN A 68 8.58 8.17 -14.08
C ASN A 68 7.64 7.19 -13.36
N GLU A 69 7.51 7.37 -12.04
CA GLU A 69 6.68 6.52 -11.19
C GLU A 69 5.18 6.64 -11.49
N MET A 70 4.72 7.81 -11.94
CA MET A 70 3.31 8.02 -12.29
C MET A 70 2.86 7.10 -13.43
N LEU A 71 3.68 6.91 -14.46
CA LEU A 71 3.38 5.97 -15.55
C LEU A 71 3.34 4.52 -15.06
N LEU A 72 4.24 4.14 -14.15
CA LEU A 72 4.20 2.82 -13.53
C LEU A 72 2.90 2.62 -12.73
N ILE A 73 2.46 3.62 -11.95
CA ILE A 73 1.21 3.57 -11.19
C ILE A 73 0.01 3.40 -12.12
N GLN A 74 -0.03 4.13 -13.23
CA GLN A 74 -1.10 3.99 -14.23
C GLN A 74 -1.15 2.56 -14.80
N GLU A 75 0.00 1.97 -15.10
CA GLU A 75 0.06 0.58 -15.58
C GLU A 75 -0.35 -0.45 -14.52
N ILE A 76 0.01 -0.22 -13.25
CA ILE A 76 -0.46 -1.05 -12.13
C ILE A 76 -1.98 -1.02 -12.07
N LEU A 77 -2.60 0.17 -12.13
CA LEU A 77 -4.06 0.31 -12.10
C LEU A 77 -4.71 -0.40 -13.29
N ALA A 78 -4.14 -0.26 -14.49
CA ALA A 78 -4.62 -0.95 -15.69
C ALA A 78 -4.54 -2.48 -15.53
N SER A 79 -3.41 -2.98 -15.04
CA SER A 79 -3.17 -4.42 -14.82
C SER A 79 -4.14 -5.00 -13.80
N VAL A 80 -4.38 -4.32 -12.68
CA VAL A 80 -5.34 -4.75 -11.64
C VAL A 80 -6.77 -4.76 -12.19
N LYS A 81 -7.20 -3.68 -12.87
CA LYS A 81 -8.54 -3.63 -13.48
C LYS A 81 -8.75 -4.77 -14.48
N LYS A 82 -7.75 -5.07 -15.30
CA LYS A 82 -7.80 -6.17 -16.26
C LYS A 82 -7.95 -7.52 -15.56
N VAL A 83 -7.20 -7.76 -14.49
CA VAL A 83 -7.31 -9.01 -13.71
C VAL A 83 -8.71 -9.14 -13.12
N LEU A 84 -9.24 -8.07 -12.51
CA LEU A 84 -10.57 -8.09 -11.91
C LEU A 84 -11.69 -8.29 -12.95
N ALA A 85 -11.53 -7.78 -14.17
CA ALA A 85 -12.52 -7.95 -15.24
C ALA A 85 -12.54 -9.37 -15.84
N LEU A 86 -11.48 -10.15 -15.66
CA LEU A 86 -11.36 -11.53 -16.18
C LEU A 86 -11.91 -12.58 -15.20
N GLU A 87 -12.21 -12.20 -13.96
CA GLU A 87 -12.82 -13.09 -12.98
C GLU A 87 -14.34 -13.10 -13.22
N PRO A 88 -14.95 -14.24 -13.63
CA PRO A 88 -16.40 -14.32 -13.77
C PRO A 88 -17.02 -14.22 -12.37
N ASN A 89 -17.70 -13.10 -12.10
CA ASN A 89 -18.57 -12.82 -10.94
C ASN A 89 -18.77 -14.01 -9.99
N THR A 90 -17.86 -14.20 -9.04
CA THR A 90 -18.17 -14.87 -7.77
C THR A 90 -17.98 -13.83 -6.68
N HIS A 91 -19.12 -13.36 -6.19
CA HIS A 91 -19.31 -12.23 -5.28
C HIS A 91 -19.26 -10.84 -5.95
N ASN A 92 -20.43 -10.44 -6.46
CA ASN A 92 -20.89 -9.06 -6.32
C ASN A 92 -20.80 -8.67 -4.84
N VAL A 93 -19.65 -8.21 -4.37
CA VAL A 93 -19.63 -7.21 -3.31
C VAL A 93 -20.05 -5.91 -4.00
N PRO A 94 -21.26 -5.38 -3.73
CA PRO A 94 -21.63 -4.10 -4.29
C PRO A 94 -20.56 -3.11 -3.86
N PHE A 95 -19.93 -2.46 -4.83
CA PHE A 95 -19.20 -1.23 -4.57
C PHE A 95 -20.20 -0.30 -3.89
N ARG A 96 -20.10 -0.18 -2.57
CA ARG A 96 -21.06 0.54 -1.75
C ARG A 96 -20.83 2.02 -2.05
N GLN A 97 -21.52 2.55 -3.05
CA GLN A 97 -21.90 3.96 -3.03
C GLN A 97 -22.80 4.14 -1.80
N THR A 98 -22.20 4.49 -0.66
CA THR A 98 -22.96 4.91 0.51
C THR A 98 -23.44 6.33 0.28
N SER A 99 -24.60 6.47 -0.34
CA SER A 99 -25.52 7.52 0.08
C SER A 99 -25.99 7.22 1.51
N PRO A 100 -26.20 8.23 2.37
CA PRO A 100 -26.20 8.05 3.81
C PRO A 100 -27.55 7.48 4.30
N SER A 101 -27.57 6.18 4.61
CA SER A 101 -28.64 5.58 5.40
C SER A 101 -28.21 5.56 6.86
N LYS A 102 -28.88 6.39 7.66
CA LYS A 102 -28.79 6.45 9.12
C LYS A 102 -29.25 5.11 9.68
N ASN A 103 -28.40 4.42 10.43
CA ASN A 103 -28.78 3.63 11.61
C ASN A 103 -27.53 3.27 12.42
N PRO A 104 -27.53 3.44 13.76
CA PRO A 104 -26.40 3.15 14.62
C PRO A 104 -26.49 1.73 15.17
N SER A 105 -25.55 0.87 14.80
CA SER A 105 -25.25 -0.35 15.56
C SER A 105 -23.75 -0.59 15.57
N GLU A 106 -23.21 -0.69 16.78
CA GLU A 106 -21.82 -0.92 17.10
C GLU A 106 -21.32 -2.22 16.45
N ASP A 107 -20.27 -2.13 15.62
CA ASP A 107 -19.62 -3.29 15.02
C ASP A 107 -18.10 -3.09 15.02
N TRP A 108 -17.39 -4.13 15.43
CA TRP A 108 -15.96 -4.14 15.77
C TRP A 108 -15.03 -4.15 14.53
N SER A 109 -15.58 -3.87 13.35
CA SER A 109 -14.91 -4.03 12.05
C SER A 109 -14.48 -2.71 11.43
N THR A 110 -13.90 -1.77 12.19
CA THR A 110 -13.27 -0.58 11.59
C THR A 110 -11.77 -0.83 11.42
N PRO A 111 -11.20 -0.75 10.20
CA PRO A 111 -9.76 -0.79 10.01
C PRO A 111 -9.12 0.28 10.89
N LEU A 112 -8.13 -0.09 11.70
CA LEU A 112 -7.43 0.82 12.61
C LEU A 112 -6.93 2.11 11.91
N CYS A 113 -6.65 2.04 10.60
CA CYS A 113 -6.29 3.17 9.75
C CYS A 113 -7.39 4.23 9.64
N GLN A 114 -8.66 3.82 9.47
CA GLN A 114 -9.79 4.75 9.33
C GLN A 114 -10.20 5.40 10.66
N LYS A 115 -9.93 4.77 11.80
CA LYS A 115 -10.12 5.42 13.12
C LYS A 115 -8.99 6.39 13.46
N ARG A 116 -7.75 6.10 13.03
CA ARG A 116 -6.57 6.90 13.41
C ARG A 116 -6.52 8.29 12.77
N VAL A 117 -7.01 8.39 11.54
CA VAL A 117 -7.02 9.63 10.76
C VAL A 117 -7.99 10.69 11.36
N PRO A 118 -9.27 10.39 11.61
CA PRO A 118 -10.19 11.32 12.28
C PRO A 118 -9.70 11.80 13.63
N THR A 119 -9.08 10.92 14.44
CA THR A 119 -8.53 11.30 15.75
C THR A 119 -7.38 12.30 15.61
N ARG A 120 -6.46 12.09 14.65
CA ARG A 120 -5.34 13.01 14.43
C ARG A 120 -5.76 14.34 13.81
N ILE A 121 -6.79 14.33 12.98
CA ILE A 121 -7.38 15.56 12.43
C ILE A 121 -8.01 16.40 13.55
N LYS A 122 -8.76 15.77 14.47
CA LYS A 122 -9.33 16.46 15.62
C LYS A 122 -8.25 17.08 16.53
N GLN A 123 -7.17 16.35 16.79
CA GLN A 123 -6.02 16.88 17.55
C GLN A 123 -5.37 18.08 16.85
N LEU A 124 -5.26 18.03 15.52
CA LEU A 124 -4.71 19.13 14.73
C LEU A 124 -5.64 20.35 14.72
N GLN A 125 -6.96 20.14 14.69
CA GLN A 125 -7.97 21.19 14.84
C GLN A 125 -7.90 21.88 16.20
N GLU A 126 -7.77 21.13 17.29
CA GLU A 126 -7.66 21.69 18.65
C GLU A 126 -6.39 22.52 18.85
N MET A 127 -5.35 22.30 18.03
CA MET A 127 -4.10 23.06 18.08
C MET A 127 -4.13 24.34 17.22
N ILE A 128 -5.09 24.48 16.32
CA ILE A 128 -5.21 25.64 15.41
C ILE A 128 -6.34 26.53 15.91
N ASP A 129 -6.02 27.76 16.28
CA ASP A 129 -7.04 28.75 16.67
C ASP A 129 -7.22 29.78 15.56
N PHE A 130 -8.34 29.66 14.83
CA PHE A 130 -8.70 30.55 13.74
C PHE A 130 -9.22 31.92 14.19
N ASN A 131 -9.48 32.11 15.48
CA ASN A 131 -9.90 33.41 16.04
C ASN A 131 -8.72 34.24 16.54
N CYS A 132 -7.49 33.87 16.18
CA CYS A 132 -6.28 34.58 16.55
C CYS A 132 -5.92 35.62 15.48
N ASP A 133 -5.75 36.89 15.89
CA ASP A 133 -5.34 37.99 15.01
C ASP A 133 -3.87 37.89 14.53
N GLN A 134 -3.18 36.79 14.83
CA GLN A 134 -1.77 36.56 14.52
C GLN A 134 -1.58 35.30 13.67
N THR A 135 -0.60 35.34 12.77
CA THR A 135 -0.23 34.17 11.95
C THR A 135 0.31 33.05 12.84
N GLN A 136 -0.33 31.88 12.78
CA GLN A 136 0.12 30.66 13.48
C GLN A 136 0.88 29.74 12.52
N ILE A 137 2.00 29.18 12.98
CA ILE A 137 2.77 28.17 12.24
C ILE A 137 2.70 26.86 13.03
N VAL A 138 2.13 25.82 12.42
CA VAL A 138 2.01 24.48 13.02
C VAL A 138 2.87 23.48 12.26
N GLY A 139 3.75 22.77 12.96
CA GLY A 139 4.64 21.76 12.38
C GLY A 139 4.17 20.34 12.64
N ILE A 140 3.97 19.54 11.58
CA ILE A 140 3.68 18.10 11.68
C ILE A 140 5.00 17.32 11.52
N VAL A 141 5.45 16.65 12.58
CA VAL A 141 6.75 15.91 12.60
C VAL A 141 6.56 14.41 12.82
N GLY A 142 7.54 13.61 12.38
CA GLY A 142 7.51 12.14 12.54
C GLY A 142 8.28 11.38 11.45
N MET A 143 8.38 10.07 11.60
CA MET A 143 9.10 9.16 10.68
C MET A 143 8.61 9.27 9.21
N PRO A 144 9.46 8.97 8.22
CA PRO A 144 9.04 8.91 6.82
C PRO A 144 7.96 7.83 6.61
N GLY A 145 7.00 8.07 5.70
CA GLY A 145 5.92 7.13 5.38
C GLY A 145 4.76 7.06 6.39
N ILE A 146 4.80 7.76 7.54
CA ILE A 146 3.73 7.70 8.55
C ILE A 146 2.44 8.44 8.16
N GLY A 147 2.43 9.15 7.02
CA GLY A 147 1.27 9.89 6.50
C GLY A 147 1.16 11.35 6.96
N LYS A 148 2.28 12.05 7.22
CA LYS A 148 2.26 13.48 7.62
C LYS A 148 1.65 14.38 6.55
N THR A 149 2.10 14.21 5.30
CA THR A 149 1.60 14.96 4.14
C THR A 149 0.13 14.68 3.91
N SER A 150 -0.27 13.40 3.93
CA SER A 150 -1.67 12.98 3.79
C SER A 150 -2.57 13.56 4.89
N LEU A 151 -2.09 13.66 6.13
CA LEU A 151 -2.84 14.26 7.23
C LEU A 151 -3.05 15.78 7.04
N ALA A 152 -2.04 16.50 6.53
CA ALA A 152 -2.14 17.92 6.24
C ALA A 152 -3.11 18.19 5.08
N GLU A 153 -3.02 17.39 4.02
CA GLU A 153 -3.87 17.47 2.83
C GLU A 153 -5.34 17.22 3.18
N GLU A 154 -5.63 16.15 3.92
CA GLU A 154 -6.99 15.83 4.35
C GLU A 154 -7.60 16.89 5.29
N TYR A 155 -6.77 17.52 6.14
CA TYR A 155 -7.23 18.65 6.95
C TYR A 155 -7.56 19.88 6.10
N PHE A 156 -6.72 20.19 5.11
CA PHE A 156 -6.93 21.31 4.19
C PHE A 156 -8.23 21.13 3.38
N GLU A 157 -8.47 19.93 2.84
CA GLU A 157 -9.71 19.63 2.13
C GLU A 157 -10.94 19.82 3.02
N ARG A 158 -10.91 19.32 4.26
CA ARG A 158 -12.03 19.44 5.22
C ARG A 158 -12.28 20.85 5.74
N SER A 159 -11.29 21.74 5.67
CA SER A 159 -11.42 23.12 6.17
C SER A 159 -11.92 24.10 5.10
N ASN A 160 -12.04 23.64 3.85
CA ASN A 160 -12.54 24.44 2.72
C ASN A 160 -14.01 24.15 2.37
N ASP A 161 -14.69 23.27 3.12
CA ASP A 161 -16.15 23.08 3.12
C ASP A 161 -16.80 23.94 4.21
#